data_AF-A0A2V7Y914-F1
#
_entry.id   AF-A0A2V7Y914-F1
#
_cell.length_a   1.000
_cell.length_b   1.000
_cell.length_c   1.000
_cell.angle_alpha   90.00
_cell.angle_beta   90.00
_cell.angle_gamma   90.00
#
_symmetry.space_group_name_H-M   'P 1'
#
loop_
_entity.id
_entity.type
_entity.pdbx_description
1 polymer ?
#
loop_
_entity_poly.entity_id
_entity_poly.type
_entity_poly.pdbx_seq_one_letter_code
_entity_poly.pdbx_strand_id
1 'polypeptide(L)'
;MIQQEHIIMGGIPVQIIPAHNALAEDAVREAATLDMDGPDVQVIQPEYLIALYLEPPARTRKRLERVATLLEESDVDRPRLDALLKKYNLTLT
;
A
#
# COMPACT_ATOMS: atom_id res chain seq x y z
N MET A 1 5.66 -24.12 -12.76
CA MET A 1 4.27 -24.03 -13.25
C MET A 1 3.36 -23.82 -12.05
N ILE A 2 2.93 -22.58 -11.81
CA ILE A 2 1.75 -22.22 -11.00
C ILE A 2 1.02 -21.20 -11.87
N GLN A 3 -0.21 -21.50 -12.29
CA GLN A 3 -0.86 -20.72 -13.34
C GLN A 3 -1.78 -19.61 -12.85
N GLN A 4 -2.21 -19.58 -11.59
CA GLN A 4 -3.04 -18.50 -11.03
C GLN A 4 -2.98 -18.51 -9.49
N GLU A 5 -2.53 -17.42 -8.86
CA GLU A 5 -2.50 -17.23 -7.39
C GLU A 5 -3.71 -16.43 -6.88
N HIS A 6 -4.86 -16.49 -7.57
CA HIS A 6 -6.07 -15.76 -7.18
C HIS A 6 -7.26 -16.70 -6.95
N ILE A 7 -8.19 -16.26 -6.11
CA ILE A 7 -9.44 -16.95 -5.79
C ILE A 7 -10.58 -16.15 -6.42
N ILE A 8 -11.57 -16.82 -6.99
CA ILE A 8 -12.78 -16.15 -7.51
C ILE A 8 -13.76 -15.91 -6.35
N MET A 9 -14.09 -14.65 -6.07
CA MET A 9 -15.10 -14.27 -5.08
C MET A 9 -16.16 -13.40 -5.77
N GLY A 10 -17.42 -13.83 -5.76
CA GLY A 10 -18.50 -13.09 -6.43
C GLY A 10 -18.28 -12.89 -7.95
N GLY A 11 -17.54 -13.78 -8.60
CA GLY A 11 -17.15 -13.66 -10.01
C GLY A 11 -15.95 -12.76 -10.28
N ILE A 12 -15.34 -12.17 -9.25
CA ILE A 12 -14.17 -11.28 -9.35
C ILE A 12 -12.90 -12.04 -8.91
N PRO A 13 -11.80 -11.99 -9.66
CA PRO A 13 -10.52 -12.55 -9.23
C PRO A 13 -9.90 -11.71 -8.10
N VAL A 14 -9.68 -12.34 -6.94
CA VAL A 14 -9.09 -11.73 -5.75
C VAL A 14 -7.77 -12.42 -5.44
N GLN A 15 -6.69 -11.66 -5.41
CA GLN A 15 -5.38 -12.14 -4.98
C GLN A 15 -5.18 -11.86 -3.49
N ILE A 16 -4.74 -12.87 -2.74
CA ILE A 16 -4.35 -12.72 -1.34
C ILE A 16 -2.84 -12.52 -1.29
N ILE A 17 -2.41 -11.36 -0.84
CA ILE A 17 -0.99 -11.04 -0.68
C ILE A 17 -0.69 -11.04 0.83
N PRO A 18 0.01 -12.05 1.36
CA PRO A 18 0.44 -12.02 2.76
C PRO A 18 1.42 -10.88 2.99
N ALA A 19 1.39 -10.30 4.19
CA ALA A 19 2.40 -9.34 4.62
C ALA A 19 3.78 -10.03 4.56
N HIS A 20 4.67 -9.49 3.74
CA HIS A 20 5.93 -10.14 3.38
C HIS A 20 7.13 -9.60 4.16
N ASN A 21 6.92 -8.53 4.95
CA ASN A 21 7.92 -7.92 5.83
C ASN A 21 7.24 -7.01 6.88
N ALA A 22 8.06 -6.44 7.76
CA ALA A 22 7.60 -5.56 8.84
C ALA A 22 6.90 -4.27 8.36
N LEU A 23 7.21 -3.75 7.17
CA LEU A 23 6.49 -2.59 6.61
C LEU A 23 5.07 -2.98 6.20
N ALA A 24 4.91 -4.11 5.52
CA ALA A 24 3.61 -4.64 5.11
C ALA A 24 2.76 -5.05 6.33
N GLU A 25 3.37 -5.62 7.37
CA GLU A 25 2.65 -5.92 8.62
C GLU A 25 2.11 -4.66 9.28
N ASP A 26 2.94 -3.61 9.39
CA ASP A 26 2.52 -2.35 9.98
C ASP A 26 1.49 -1.63 9.10
N ALA A 27 1.60 -1.71 7.78
CA ALA A 27 0.61 -1.19 6.85
C ALA A 27 -0.78 -1.82 7.08
N VAL A 28 -0.85 -3.14 7.26
CA VAL A 28 -2.11 -3.86 7.53
C VAL A 28 -2.64 -3.52 8.92
N ARG A 29 -1.75 -3.46 9.93
CA ARG A 29 -2.12 -3.15 11.32
C ARG A 29 -2.70 -1.74 11.46
N GLU A 30 -2.11 -0.79 10.75
CA GLU A 30 -2.46 0.63 10.77
C GLU A 30 -3.45 0.99 9.66
N ALA A 31 -4.12 0.01 9.04
CA ALA A 31 -5.13 0.31 8.02
C ALA A 31 -6.22 1.22 8.59
N ALA A 32 -6.69 2.17 7.78
CA ALA A 32 -7.78 3.06 8.16
C ALA A 32 -9.12 2.42 7.80
N THR A 33 -10.12 2.65 8.66
CA THR A 33 -11.51 2.30 8.32
C THR A 33 -12.04 3.34 7.35
N LEU A 34 -12.50 2.89 6.19
CA LEU A 34 -13.20 3.71 5.22
C LEU A 34 -14.68 3.32 5.22
N ASP A 35 -15.52 4.30 5.55
CA ASP A 35 -16.97 4.19 5.39
C ASP A 35 -17.28 4.19 3.89
N MET A 36 -17.85 3.09 3.41
CA MET A 36 -18.33 2.92 2.05
C MET A 36 -19.81 2.59 2.13
N ASP A 37 -20.58 2.90 1.08
CA ASP A 37 -21.99 2.50 0.98
C ASP A 37 -22.11 0.96 1.10
N GLY A 38 -22.30 0.48 2.33
CA GLY A 38 -22.17 -0.93 2.68
C GLY A 38 -21.41 -1.15 4.01
N PRO A 39 -20.67 -2.27 4.15
CA PRO A 39 -19.87 -2.52 5.34
C PRO A 39 -18.59 -1.69 5.35
N ASP A 40 -18.18 -1.27 6.55
CA ASP A 40 -16.86 -0.70 6.80
C ASP A 40 -15.75 -1.58 6.23
N VAL A 41 -14.81 -0.96 5.51
CA VAL A 41 -13.64 -1.66 4.95
C VAL A 41 -12.34 -1.09 5.52
N GLN A 42 -11.34 -1.97 5.68
CA GLN A 42 -10.00 -1.58 6.08
C GLN A 42 -9.16 -1.30 4.83
N VAL A 43 -8.62 -0.08 4.72
CA VAL A 43 -7.82 0.37 3.57
C VAL A 43 -6.45 0.82 4.06
N ILE A 44 -5.40 0.36 3.38
CA ILE A 44 -4.03 0.80 3.67
C ILE A 44 -3.92 2.31 3.44
N GLN A 45 -3.38 3.02 4.42
CA GLN A 45 -3.24 4.48 4.35
C GLN A 45 -2.24 4.91 3.26
N PRO A 46 -2.42 6.10 2.64
CA PRO A 46 -1.56 6.58 1.56
C PRO A 46 -0.06 6.56 1.89
N GLU A 47 0.34 6.89 3.11
CA GLU A 47 1.74 6.92 3.55
C GLU A 47 2.39 5.54 3.45
N TYR A 48 1.66 4.51 3.89
CA TYR A 48 2.11 3.13 3.81
C TYR A 48 2.13 2.63 2.36
N LEU A 49 1.17 3.01 1.52
CA LEU A 49 1.20 2.68 0.10
C LEU A 49 2.42 3.28 -0.60
N ILE A 50 2.75 4.54 -0.29
CA ILE A 50 3.94 5.21 -0.82
C ILE A 50 5.20 4.45 -0.36
N ALA A 51 5.33 4.15 0.93
CA ALA A 51 6.48 3.42 1.44
C ALA A 51 6.63 2.04 0.78
N LEU A 52 5.55 1.26 0.66
CA LEU A 52 5.53 -0.04 -0.02
C LEU A 52 5.94 0.07 -1.50
N TYR A 53 5.60 1.17 -2.17
CA TYR A 53 6.00 1.42 -3.56
C TYR A 53 7.46 1.82 -3.74
N LEU A 54 8.09 2.33 -2.68
CA LEU A 54 9.50 2.73 -2.67
C LEU A 54 10.44 1.61 -2.24
N GLU A 55 9.90 0.47 -1.78
CA GLU A 55 10.71 -0.69 -1.46
C GLU A 55 11.51 -1.15 -2.70
N PRO A 56 12.80 -1.48 -2.56
CA PRO A 56 13.65 -1.86 -3.68
C PRO A 56 13.06 -2.89 -4.66
N PRO A 57 12.41 -3.99 -4.24
CA PRO A 57 11.80 -4.94 -5.18
C PRO A 57 10.56 -4.38 -5.90
N ALA A 58 9.90 -3.35 -5.35
CA ALA A 58 8.67 -2.79 -5.88
C ALA A 58 8.88 -1.49 -6.69
N ARG A 59 10.01 -0.79 -6.48
CA ARG A 59 10.32 0.56 -6.98
C ARG A 59 10.54 0.64 -8.49
N THR A 60 9.49 0.34 -9.24
CA THR A 60 9.43 0.44 -10.70
C THR A 60 8.90 1.81 -11.14
N ARG A 61 9.12 2.19 -12.39
CA ARG A 61 8.62 3.45 -12.95
C ARG A 61 7.10 3.64 -12.76
N LYS A 62 6.32 2.59 -13.00
CA LYS A 62 4.86 2.60 -12.80
C LYS A 62 4.47 2.82 -11.33
N ARG A 63 5.26 2.30 -10.38
CA ARG A 63 5.01 2.52 -8.94
C ARG A 63 5.38 3.95 -8.55
N LEU A 64 6.45 4.52 -9.10
CA LEU A 64 6.81 5.93 -8.89
C LEU A 64 5.76 6.89 -9.43
N GLU A 65 5.15 6.59 -10.58
CA GLU A 65 4.00 7.36 -11.10
C GLU A 65 2.83 7.36 -10.10
N ARG A 66 2.52 6.20 -9.51
CA ARG A 66 1.48 6.11 -8.45
C ARG A 66 1.87 6.86 -7.18
N VAL A 67 3.15 6.86 -6.80
CA VAL A 67 3.64 7.68 -5.68
C VAL A 67 3.37 9.15 -5.97
N ALA A 68 3.73 9.64 -7.16
CA ALA A 68 3.46 11.03 -7.56
C ALA A 68 1.95 11.36 -7.48
N THR A 69 1.08 10.50 -8.02
CA THR A 69 -0.37 10.66 -7.92
C THR A 69 -0.87 10.70 -6.47
N LEU A 70 -0.41 9.79 -5.60
CA LEU A 70 -0.80 9.79 -4.18
C LEU A 70 -0.34 11.07 -3.48
N LEU A 71 0.85 11.56 -3.81
CA LEU A 71 1.37 12.80 -3.25
C LEU A 71 0.63 14.06 -3.70
N GLU A 72 -0.03 14.03 -4.85
CA GLU A 72 -0.77 15.15 -5.44
C GLU A 72 -2.27 15.11 -5.09
N GLU A 73 -2.89 13.94 -5.14
CA GLU A 73 -4.35 13.79 -5.07
C GLU A 73 -4.87 13.30 -3.71
N SER A 74 -4.01 12.76 -2.84
CA SER A 74 -4.41 12.24 -1.52
C SER A 74 -4.04 13.20 -0.39
N ASP A 75 -4.81 13.17 0.70
CA ASP A 75 -4.50 13.89 1.94
C ASP A 75 -3.40 13.15 2.72
N VAL A 76 -2.17 13.23 2.20
CA VAL A 76 -0.99 12.58 2.78
C VAL A 76 -0.46 13.40 3.95
N ASP A 77 -0.41 12.79 5.14
CA ASP A 77 0.27 13.33 6.31
C ASP A 77 1.79 13.28 6.08
N ARG A 78 2.35 14.41 5.65
CA ARG A 78 3.78 14.57 5.33
C ARG A 78 4.69 14.24 6.52
N PRO A 79 4.48 14.79 7.73
CA PRO A 79 5.23 14.39 8.92
C PRO A 79 5.24 12.88 9.16
N ARG A 80 4.08 12.22 9.02
CA ARG A 80 3.97 10.78 9.20
C ARG A 80 4.69 10.02 8.10
N LEU A 81 4.55 10.42 6.85
CA LEU A 81 5.28 9.83 5.72
C LEU A 81 6.80 9.91 5.95
N ASP A 82 7.32 11.08 6.31
CA ASP A 82 8.76 11.27 6.53
C ASP A 82 9.28 10.39 7.68
N ALA A 83 8.52 10.29 8.78
CA ALA A 83 8.84 9.40 9.89
C ALA A 83 8.84 7.92 9.45
N LEU A 84 7.88 7.52 8.62
CA LEU A 84 7.76 6.17 8.08
C LEU A 84 8.94 5.82 7.17
N LEU A 85 9.26 6.69 6.20
CA LEU A 85 10.39 6.49 5.29
C LEU A 85 11.71 6.39 6.05
N LYS A 86 11.90 7.22 7.08
CA LYS A 86 13.06 7.14 7.97
C LYS A 86 13.11 5.82 8.74
N LYS A 87 11.98 5.33 9.27
CA LYS A 87 11.90 4.07 10.02
C LYS A 87 12.36 2.87 9.18
N TYR A 88 12.04 2.86 7.89
CA TYR A 88 12.36 1.75 6.97
C TYR A 88 13.54 2.02 6.03
N ASN A 89 14.29 3.11 6.24
CA ASN A 89 15.42 3.52 5.40
C ASN A 89 15.08 3.65 3.90
N LEU A 90 13.92 4.24 3.60
CA LEU A 90 13.45 4.46 2.24
C LEU A 90 13.65 5.92 1.81
N THR A 91 13.79 6.16 0.50
CA THR A 91 13.92 7.50 -0.07
C THR A 91 12.88 7.74 -1.14
N LEU A 92 12.34 8.97 -1.18
CA LEU A 92 11.49 9.44 -2.27
C LEU A 92 12.29 9.72 -3.56
N THR A 93 13.58 10.05 -3.42
CA THR A 93 14.52 10.40 -4.50
C THR A 93 15.24 9.18 -5.03
#